data_AF-A0ABD5J019-F1
#
_entry.id   AF-A0ABD5J019-F1
#
_cell.length_a   1.000
_cell.length_b   1.000
_cell.length_c   1.000
_cell.angle_alpha   90.00
_cell.angle_beta   90.00
_cell.angle_gamma   90.00
#
_symmetry.space_group_name_H-M   'P 1'
#
loop_
_entity.id
_entity.type
_entity.pdbx_description
1 polymer ?
#
loop_
_entity_poly.entity_id
_entity_poly.type
_entity_poly.pdbx_seq_one_letter_code
_entity_poly.pdbx_strand_id
1 'polypeptide(L)'
;MEVYNVHQALKILQEYYITDSIQMVTRWIREGKIKAERSANRKEGWRIYHDDLFEFIEEQRPGLPEVMGVYEWYVENSFSMLANDHREKHNKLDSEEVKGDSTHSEELIKQLMEEKKQLENQLINMQDELNLVYEQITELTVKIQKLEEENAFLIGLYEQIDEMYQELEKKNQQESSNETLKTMECKLKKEMSVEDFKTIVREVINEYKSETVNLIQQENELTNEIYPLFFNENEELRNEIIDDEEYRCPLTKKKYKKSLRSMLKNAIRTKLEQVLNSVDETVLANDSSR
;
A
#
# COMPACT_ATOMS: atom_id res chain seq x y z
N MET A 1 36.27 -4.51 18.76
CA MET A 1 34.93 -4.84 18.22
C MET A 1 33.93 -4.22 19.16
N GLU A 2 33.19 -3.24 18.67
CA GLU A 2 32.13 -2.61 19.47
C GLU A 2 30.96 -3.61 19.60
N VAL A 3 30.40 -3.72 20.80
CA VAL A 3 29.37 -4.71 21.11
C VAL A 3 28.22 -3.99 21.79
N TYR A 4 27.01 -4.23 21.28
CA TYR A 4 25.79 -3.62 21.76
C TYR A 4 24.92 -4.63 22.49
N ASN A 5 24.27 -4.18 23.56
CA ASN A 5 23.13 -4.89 24.11
C ASN A 5 21.86 -4.57 23.30
N VAL A 6 20.77 -5.28 23.57
CA VAL A 6 19.49 -5.12 22.85
C VAL A 6 18.95 -3.68 22.91
N HIS A 7 19.11 -2.98 24.04
CA HIS A 7 18.63 -1.60 24.18
C HIS A 7 19.47 -0.61 23.37
N GLN A 8 20.80 -0.81 23.35
CA GLN A 8 21.71 -0.02 22.53
C GLN A 8 21.44 -0.25 21.04
N ALA A 9 21.27 -1.51 20.64
CA ALA A 9 20.90 -1.84 19.26
C ALA A 9 19.55 -1.24 18.86
N LEU A 10 18.55 -1.24 19.77
CA LEU A 10 17.28 -0.57 19.50
C LEU A 10 17.47 0.93 19.23
N LYS A 11 18.30 1.61 20.04
CA LYS A 11 18.55 3.05 19.86
C LYS A 11 19.18 3.33 18.50
N ILE A 12 20.16 2.52 18.09
CA ILE A 12 20.78 2.62 16.76
C ILE A 12 19.72 2.37 15.68
N LEU A 13 18.92 1.30 15.80
CA LEU A 13 17.87 0.99 14.81
C LEU A 13 16.77 2.07 14.72
N GLN A 14 16.54 2.83 15.80
CA GLN A 14 15.67 4.01 15.80
C GLN A 14 16.29 5.17 15.01
N GLU A 15 17.60 5.44 15.21
CA GLU A 15 18.34 6.46 14.46
C GLU A 15 18.35 6.16 12.95
N TYR A 16 18.38 4.88 12.58
CA TYR A 16 18.26 4.40 11.19
C TYR A 16 16.82 4.23 10.68
N TYR A 17 15.81 4.66 11.44
CA TYR A 17 14.39 4.59 11.07
C TYR A 17 13.90 3.19 10.66
N ILE A 18 14.39 2.15 11.37
CA ILE A 18 14.03 0.75 11.13
C ILE A 18 12.94 0.29 12.10
N THR A 19 13.12 0.52 13.40
CA THR A 19 12.10 0.15 14.41
C THR A 19 12.27 0.95 15.69
N ASP A 20 11.17 1.15 16.40
CA ASP A 20 11.10 1.68 17.76
C ASP A 20 10.75 0.61 18.81
N SER A 21 10.54 -0.64 18.38
CA SER A 21 10.05 -1.72 19.22
C SER A 21 11.16 -2.69 19.63
N ILE A 22 11.45 -2.74 20.93
CA ILE A 22 12.37 -3.73 21.51
C ILE A 22 11.92 -5.18 21.26
N GLN A 23 10.61 -5.40 21.12
CA GLN A 23 10.05 -6.72 20.84
C GLN A 23 10.42 -7.17 19.42
N MET A 24 10.46 -6.25 18.46
CA MET A 24 10.92 -6.54 17.09
C MET A 24 12.40 -6.89 17.06
N VAL A 25 13.25 -6.13 17.76
CA VAL A 25 14.69 -6.40 17.86
C VAL A 25 14.95 -7.79 18.45
N THR A 26 14.29 -8.13 19.56
CA THR A 26 14.42 -9.45 20.19
C THR A 26 13.86 -10.58 19.31
N ARG A 27 12.82 -10.32 18.52
CA ARG A 27 12.29 -11.27 17.54
C ARG A 27 13.29 -11.54 16.42
N TRP A 28 13.92 -10.51 15.85
CA TRP A 28 14.92 -10.67 14.79
C TRP A 28 16.16 -11.43 15.25
N ILE A 29 16.59 -11.24 16.49
CA ILE A 29 17.66 -12.04 17.10
C ILE A 29 17.26 -13.52 17.18
N ARG A 30 16.03 -13.82 17.61
CA ARG A 30 15.53 -15.21 17.69
C ARG A 30 15.36 -15.87 16.32
N GLU A 31 14.96 -15.08 15.32
CA GLU A 31 14.83 -15.52 13.93
C GLU A 31 16.20 -15.66 13.23
N GLY A 32 17.30 -15.23 13.87
CA GLY A 32 18.65 -15.29 13.31
C GLY A 32 18.93 -14.23 12.23
N LYS A 33 18.05 -13.23 12.09
CA LYS A 33 18.23 -12.10 11.16
C LYS A 33 19.30 -11.13 11.65
N ILE A 34 19.38 -10.95 12.97
CA ILE A 34 20.49 -10.24 13.61
C ILE A 34 21.29 -11.29 14.36
N LYS A 35 22.55 -11.50 13.96
CA LYS A 35 23.45 -12.41 14.67
C LYS A 35 23.75 -11.82 16.05
N ALA A 36 23.55 -12.62 17.09
CA ALA A 36 23.80 -12.19 18.46
C ALA A 36 24.19 -13.38 19.33
N GLU A 37 25.09 -13.14 20.27
CA GLU A 37 25.54 -14.11 21.26
C GLU A 37 24.85 -13.89 22.60
N ARG A 38 24.54 -14.99 23.28
CA ARG A 38 23.96 -14.89 24.62
C ARG A 38 25.08 -14.54 25.61
N SER A 39 24.93 -13.45 26.35
CA SER A 39 25.91 -13.10 27.39
C SER A 39 25.97 -14.19 28.46
N ALA A 40 27.18 -14.46 28.97
CA ALA A 40 27.39 -15.35 30.11
C ALA A 40 26.62 -14.89 31.36
N ASN A 41 26.40 -13.57 31.49
CA ASN A 41 25.59 -12.99 32.54
C ASN A 41 24.14 -12.83 32.07
N ARG A 42 23.21 -13.59 32.68
CA ARG A 42 21.78 -13.56 32.33
C ARG A 42 21.15 -12.16 32.43
N LYS A 43 21.72 -11.26 33.24
CA LYS A 43 21.24 -9.87 33.38
C LYS A 43 21.60 -8.96 32.20
N GLU A 44 22.64 -9.29 31.44
CA GLU A 44 23.09 -8.47 30.30
C GLU A 44 22.34 -8.79 29.01
N GLY A 45 21.70 -9.96 28.92
CA GLY A 45 20.90 -10.35 27.75
C GLY A 45 21.74 -10.78 26.55
N TRP A 46 21.35 -10.31 25.36
CA TRP A 46 22.05 -10.59 24.10
C TRP A 46 23.15 -9.56 23.84
N ARG A 47 24.25 -10.03 23.25
CA ARG A 47 25.36 -9.24 22.73
C ARG A 47 25.32 -9.29 21.21
N ILE A 48 25.28 -8.13 20.58
CA ILE A 48 25.20 -7.96 19.14
C ILE A 48 26.49 -7.26 18.72
N TYR A 49 27.22 -7.83 17.77
CA TYR A 49 28.43 -7.20 17.27
C TYR A 49 28.06 -6.06 16.32
N HIS A 50 28.90 -5.03 16.28
CA HIS A 50 28.72 -3.89 15.39
C HIS A 50 28.50 -4.32 13.93
N ASP A 51 29.42 -5.13 13.39
CA ASP A 51 29.37 -5.57 11.99
C ASP A 51 28.06 -6.32 11.67
N ASP A 52 27.61 -7.19 12.57
CA ASP A 52 26.36 -7.95 12.40
C ASP A 52 25.11 -7.05 12.45
N LEU A 53 25.12 -6.01 13.28
CA LEU A 53 24.02 -5.06 13.37
C LEU A 53 23.97 -4.18 12.12
N PHE A 54 25.12 -3.69 11.66
CA PHE A 54 25.20 -2.81 10.50
C PHE A 54 25.02 -3.57 9.18
N GLU A 55 25.39 -4.85 9.10
CA GLU A 55 25.00 -5.74 7.99
C GLU A 55 23.47 -5.82 7.88
N PHE A 56 22.77 -6.02 9.01
CA PHE A 56 21.31 -6.01 9.03
C PHE A 56 20.70 -4.65 8.65
N ILE A 57 21.30 -3.54 9.12
CA ILE A 57 20.84 -2.19 8.77
C ILE A 57 20.98 -1.96 7.26
N GLU A 58 22.11 -2.35 6.66
CA GLU A 58 22.36 -2.24 5.22
C GLU A 58 21.35 -3.08 4.42
N GLU A 59 21.00 -4.30 4.89
CA GLU A 59 19.95 -5.11 4.26
C GLU A 59 18.56 -4.45 4.32
N GLN A 60 18.22 -3.77 5.43
CA GLN A 60 16.92 -3.11 5.57
C GLN A 60 16.86 -1.75 4.85
N ARG A 61 17.98 -1.02 4.81
CA ARG A 61 18.09 0.35 4.27
C ARG A 61 19.44 0.51 3.53
N PRO A 62 19.57 -0.03 2.31
CA PRO A 62 20.83 0.05 1.57
C PRO A 62 21.31 1.49 1.37
N GLY A 63 22.59 1.75 1.64
CA GLY A 63 23.25 3.05 1.47
C GLY A 63 22.93 4.10 2.56
N LEU A 64 21.95 3.87 3.43
CA LEU A 64 21.63 4.80 4.51
C LEU A 64 22.76 4.89 5.57
N PRO A 65 23.43 3.79 5.98
CA PRO A 65 24.62 3.83 6.83
C PRO A 65 25.69 4.79 6.33
N GLU A 66 25.99 4.76 5.04
CA GLU A 66 27.01 5.62 4.43
C GLU A 66 26.62 7.10 4.49
N VAL A 67 25.36 7.41 4.15
CA VAL A 67 24.83 8.78 4.22
C VAL A 67 24.86 9.31 5.65
N MET A 68 24.46 8.49 6.63
CA MET A 68 24.44 8.87 8.04
C MET A 68 25.86 9.13 8.56
N GLY A 69 26.83 8.30 8.17
CA GLY A 69 28.24 8.50 8.53
C GLY A 69 28.83 9.79 7.98
N VAL A 70 28.49 10.16 6.74
CA VAL A 70 28.91 11.45 6.16
C VAL A 70 28.29 12.63 6.92
N TYR A 71 27.02 12.52 7.31
CA TYR A 71 26.33 13.54 8.08
C TYR A 71 26.94 13.70 9.49
N GLU A 72 27.16 12.61 10.21
CA GLU A 72 27.80 12.61 11.53
C GLU A 72 29.19 13.24 11.48
N TRP A 73 30.00 12.86 10.49
CA TRP A 73 31.32 13.45 10.26
C TRP A 73 31.22 14.98 10.05
N TYR A 74 30.29 15.43 9.22
CA TYR A 74 30.10 16.86 8.98
C TYR A 74 29.69 17.62 10.25
N VAL A 75 28.79 17.05 11.05
CA VAL A 75 28.34 17.63 12.32
C VAL A 75 29.50 17.72 13.31
N GLU A 76 30.25 16.64 13.51
CA GLU A 76 31.40 16.60 14.43
C GLU A 76 32.51 17.57 14.00
N ASN A 77 32.76 17.68 12.69
CA ASN A 77 33.83 18.51 12.16
C ASN A 77 33.43 19.96 11.86
N SER A 78 32.15 20.31 11.92
CA SER A 78 31.61 21.64 11.59
C SER A 78 32.35 22.79 12.29
N PHE A 79 32.62 22.67 13.59
CA PHE A 79 33.35 23.68 14.36
C PHE A 79 34.85 23.73 14.03
N SER A 80 35.45 22.60 13.72
CA SER A 80 36.88 22.52 13.35
C SER A 80 37.15 23.08 11.94
N MET A 81 36.23 22.87 10.99
CA MET A 81 36.29 23.46 9.66
C MET A 81 36.17 24.98 9.72
N LEU A 82 35.25 25.52 10.53
CA LEU A 82 35.10 26.96 10.74
C LEU A 82 36.35 27.58 11.39
N ALA A 83 36.96 26.90 12.37
CA ALA A 83 38.16 27.40 13.04
C ALA A 83 39.42 27.34 12.15
N ASN A 84 39.55 26.31 11.30
CA ASN A 84 40.68 26.16 10.39
C ASN A 84 40.61 27.16 9.22
N ASP A 85 39.41 27.50 8.73
CA ASP A 85 39.24 28.54 7.69
C ASP A 85 39.69 29.93 8.20
N HIS A 86 39.49 30.24 9.49
CA HIS A 86 40.00 31.47 10.08
C HIS A 86 41.52 31.45 10.34
N ARG A 87 42.11 30.29 10.68
CA ARG A 87 43.55 30.18 10.99
C ARG A 87 44.43 30.12 9.74
N GLU A 88 43.98 29.50 8.66
CA GLU A 88 44.70 29.53 7.37
C GLU A 88 44.66 30.89 6.69
N LYS A 89 43.54 31.63 6.83
CA LYS A 89 43.43 33.02 6.32
C LYS A 89 44.33 33.99 7.10
N HIS A 90 44.44 33.86 8.42
CA HIS A 90 45.33 34.72 9.22
C HIS A 90 46.83 34.40 9.02
N ASN A 91 47.22 33.13 8.85
CA ASN A 91 48.63 32.78 8.67
C ASN A 91 49.20 33.11 7.27
N LYS A 92 48.36 33.30 6.24
CA LYS A 92 48.82 33.74 4.91
C LYS A 92 48.89 35.26 4.73
N LEU A 93 48.25 36.05 5.58
CA LEU A 93 48.20 37.52 5.46
C LEU A 93 49.42 38.24 6.06
N ASP A 94 50.18 37.59 6.95
CA ASP A 94 51.31 38.23 7.65
C ASP A 94 52.68 38.03 6.99
N SER A 95 52.79 37.36 5.83
CA SER A 95 54.10 37.02 5.23
C SER A 95 54.40 37.57 3.83
N GLU A 96 53.46 38.22 3.15
CA GLU A 96 53.67 38.63 1.76
C GLU A 96 53.36 40.12 1.56
N GLU A 97 54.39 40.95 1.80
CA GLU A 97 54.49 42.26 1.13
C GLU A 97 54.53 42.02 -0.39
N VAL A 98 53.37 42.04 -1.04
CA VAL A 98 53.29 41.98 -2.50
C VAL A 98 52.62 43.25 -3.00
N LYS A 99 53.44 44.09 -3.62
CA LYS A 99 53.01 45.09 -4.61
C LYS A 99 52.28 44.36 -5.74
N GLY A 100 50.95 44.33 -5.70
CA GLY A 100 50.09 43.75 -6.72
C GLY A 100 49.00 44.72 -7.14
N ASP A 101 48.75 44.79 -8.44
CA ASP A 101 47.87 45.73 -9.13
C ASP A 101 46.44 45.76 -8.53
N SER A 102 46.02 46.93 -8.04
CA SER A 102 44.78 47.16 -7.25
C SER A 102 43.48 46.75 -7.97
N THR A 103 43.52 46.64 -9.29
CA THR A 103 42.36 46.43 -10.16
C THR A 103 41.90 44.97 -10.21
N HIS A 104 42.82 44.00 -10.20
CA HIS A 104 42.45 42.58 -10.29
C HIS A 104 41.75 42.07 -9.01
N SER A 105 42.15 42.61 -7.86
CA SER A 105 41.50 42.30 -6.58
C SER A 105 40.06 42.83 -6.50
N GLU A 106 39.78 44.00 -7.07
CA GLU A 106 38.43 44.58 -7.06
C GLU A 106 37.45 43.84 -7.98
N GLU A 107 37.92 43.35 -9.13
CA GLU A 107 37.13 42.54 -10.07
C GLU A 107 36.70 41.21 -9.43
N LEU A 108 37.64 40.54 -8.74
CA LEU A 108 37.37 39.27 -8.04
C LEU A 108 36.38 39.45 -6.87
N ILE A 109 36.50 40.55 -6.12
CA ILE A 109 35.57 40.88 -5.03
C ILE A 109 34.15 41.12 -5.58
N LYS A 110 34.03 41.78 -6.74
CA LYS A 110 32.72 41.97 -7.40
C LYS A 110 32.10 40.66 -7.85
N GLN A 111 32.88 39.75 -8.44
CA GLN A 111 32.41 38.43 -8.84
C GLN A 111 31.90 37.62 -7.64
N LEU A 112 32.67 37.59 -6.55
CA LEU A 112 32.27 36.93 -5.30
C LEU A 112 31.01 37.53 -4.68
N MET A 113 30.83 38.86 -4.75
CA MET A 113 29.60 39.50 -4.28
C MET A 113 28.38 39.11 -5.10
N GLU A 114 28.52 39.00 -6.42
CA GLU A 114 27.41 38.59 -7.29
C GLU A 114 27.05 37.12 -7.09
N GLU A 115 28.05 36.23 -6.97
CA GLU A 115 27.83 34.81 -6.65
C GLU A 115 27.17 34.64 -5.28
N LYS A 116 27.63 35.37 -4.26
CA LYS A 116 27.02 35.37 -2.93
C LYS A 116 25.55 35.77 -3.00
N LYS A 117 25.24 36.85 -3.73
CA LYS A 117 23.87 37.33 -3.90
C LYS A 117 23.00 36.32 -4.64
N GLN A 118 23.55 35.61 -5.63
CA GLN A 118 22.85 34.55 -6.34
C GLN A 118 22.53 33.37 -5.42
N LEU A 119 23.49 32.95 -4.58
CA LEU A 119 23.28 31.91 -3.58
C LEU A 119 22.25 32.32 -2.52
N GLU A 120 22.28 33.56 -2.05
CA GLU A 120 21.27 34.08 -1.11
C GLU A 120 19.85 34.02 -1.71
N ASN A 121 19.69 34.39 -2.99
CA ASN A 121 18.41 34.29 -3.67
C ASN A 121 17.94 32.83 -3.85
N GLN A 122 18.86 31.91 -4.13
CA GLN A 122 18.54 30.48 -4.21
C GLN A 122 18.08 29.94 -2.85
N LEU A 123 18.73 30.37 -1.76
CA LEU A 123 18.37 29.97 -0.41
C LEU A 123 16.98 30.47 -0.02
N ILE A 124 16.64 31.71 -0.39
CA ILE A 124 15.29 32.27 -0.21
C ILE A 124 14.25 31.45 -0.99
N ASN A 125 14.51 31.16 -2.28
CA ASN A 125 13.58 30.36 -3.08
C ASN A 125 13.36 28.96 -2.51
N MET A 126 14.44 28.28 -2.10
CA MET A 126 14.31 26.95 -1.48
C MET A 126 13.54 27.01 -0.16
N GLN A 127 13.71 28.08 0.63
CA GLN A 127 12.94 28.28 1.86
C GLN A 127 11.45 28.44 1.57
N ASP A 128 11.09 29.18 0.52
CA ASP A 128 9.70 29.37 0.10
C ASP A 128 9.07 28.06 -0.42
N GLU A 129 9.80 27.28 -1.21
CA GLU A 129 9.38 25.94 -1.66
C GLU A 129 9.16 24.99 -0.48
N LEU A 130 10.08 25.00 0.48
CA LEU A 130 10.00 24.19 1.69
C LEU A 130 8.76 24.57 2.54
N ASN A 131 8.49 25.87 2.70
CA ASN A 131 7.27 26.35 3.37
C ASN A 131 5.99 25.89 2.66
N LEU A 132 5.95 25.95 1.33
CA LEU A 132 4.80 25.49 0.54
C LEU A 132 4.55 23.99 0.71
N VAL A 133 5.62 23.18 0.71
CA VAL A 133 5.51 21.73 0.94
C VAL A 133 5.01 21.44 2.35
N TYR A 134 5.47 22.17 3.37
CA TYR A 134 4.93 22.04 4.73
C TYR A 134 3.43 22.36 4.82
N GLU A 135 2.97 23.38 4.10
CA GLU A 135 1.54 23.72 4.04
C GLU A 135 0.73 22.59 3.38
N GLN A 136 1.23 22.02 2.28
CA GLN A 136 0.59 20.86 1.64
C GLN A 136 0.54 19.63 2.54
N ILE A 137 1.62 19.33 3.26
CA ILE A 137 1.69 18.20 4.20
C ILE A 137 0.67 18.38 5.32
N THR A 138 0.55 19.59 5.87
CA THR A 138 -0.42 19.87 6.93
C THR A 138 -1.86 19.72 6.44
N GLU A 139 -2.17 20.21 5.24
CA GLU A 139 -3.50 20.03 4.62
C GLU A 139 -3.83 18.54 4.38
N LEU A 140 -2.87 17.78 3.84
CA LEU A 140 -3.03 16.34 3.64
C LEU A 140 -3.21 15.58 4.95
N THR A 141 -2.50 15.97 6.00
CA THR A 141 -2.61 15.36 7.33
C THR A 141 -4.02 15.53 7.89
N VAL A 142 -4.60 16.72 7.77
CA VAL A 142 -5.99 16.98 8.19
C VAL A 142 -6.99 16.14 7.39
N LYS A 143 -6.77 16.00 6.07
CA LYS A 143 -7.62 15.13 5.21
C LYS A 143 -7.54 13.65 5.62
N ILE A 144 -6.35 13.16 5.95
CA ILE A 144 -6.15 11.77 6.41
C ILE A 144 -6.88 11.55 7.73
N GLN A 145 -6.73 12.44 8.71
CA GLN A 145 -7.42 12.33 10.00
C GLN A 145 -8.94 12.25 9.83
N LYS A 146 -9.51 13.09 8.96
CA LYS A 146 -10.94 13.06 8.67
C LYS A 146 -11.38 11.72 8.05
N LEU A 147 -10.60 11.17 7.12
CA LEU A 147 -10.88 9.85 6.54
C LEU A 147 -10.75 8.72 7.56
N GLU A 148 -9.82 8.81 8.50
CA GLU A 148 -9.68 7.86 9.61
C GLU A 148 -10.92 7.89 10.52
N GLU A 149 -11.44 9.08 10.85
CA GLU A 149 -12.69 9.24 11.61
C GLU A 149 -13.89 8.63 10.87
N GLU A 150 -14.03 8.92 9.57
CA GLU A 150 -15.10 8.37 8.73
C GLU A 150 -15.01 6.83 8.62
N ASN A 151 -13.81 6.28 8.47
CA ASN A 151 -13.60 4.83 8.47
C ASN A 151 -13.90 4.19 9.83
N ALA A 152 -13.49 4.81 10.94
CA ALA A 152 -13.81 4.33 12.27
C ALA A 152 -15.33 4.29 12.51
N PHE A 153 -16.05 5.32 12.05
CA PHE A 153 -17.51 5.34 12.09
C PHE A 153 -18.13 4.19 11.28
N LEU A 154 -17.65 3.95 10.05
CA LEU A 154 -18.12 2.84 9.21
C LEU A 154 -17.87 1.48 9.85
N ILE A 155 -16.69 1.27 10.46
CA ILE A 155 -16.38 0.03 11.19
C ILE A 155 -17.41 -0.20 12.30
N GLY A 156 -17.74 0.82 13.08
CA GLY A 156 -18.78 0.72 14.11
C GLY A 156 -20.17 0.36 13.56
N LEU A 157 -20.54 0.86 12.38
CA LEU A 157 -21.77 0.45 11.71
C LEU A 157 -21.73 -1.01 11.24
N TYR A 158 -20.60 -1.47 10.72
CA TYR A 158 -20.43 -2.88 10.33
C TYR A 158 -20.53 -3.82 11.54
N GLU A 159 -19.94 -3.44 12.68
CA GLU A 159 -20.04 -4.19 13.93
C GLU A 159 -21.50 -4.28 14.41
N GLN A 160 -22.25 -3.17 14.39
CA GLN A 160 -23.68 -3.17 14.74
C GLN A 160 -24.51 -4.07 13.82
N ILE A 161 -24.24 -4.05 12.52
CA ILE A 161 -24.90 -4.91 11.55
C ILE A 161 -24.58 -6.38 11.82
N ASP A 162 -23.31 -6.70 12.12
CA ASP A 162 -22.89 -8.07 12.45
C ASP A 162 -23.56 -8.58 13.74
N GLU A 163 -23.63 -7.75 14.78
CA GLU A 163 -24.36 -8.06 16.01
C GLU A 163 -25.85 -8.35 15.72
N MET A 164 -26.50 -7.55 14.88
CA MET A 164 -27.88 -7.77 14.47
C MET A 164 -28.05 -9.09 13.70
N TYR A 165 -27.12 -9.44 12.81
CA TYR A 165 -27.15 -10.74 12.12
C TYR A 165 -26.99 -11.90 13.10
N GLN A 166 -26.07 -11.80 14.05
CA GLN A 166 -25.88 -12.82 15.10
C GLN A 166 -27.13 -12.95 15.99
N GLU A 167 -27.82 -11.85 16.32
CA GLU A 167 -29.08 -11.90 17.07
C GLU A 167 -30.20 -12.58 16.28
N LEU A 168 -30.30 -12.32 14.98
CA LEU A 168 -31.26 -12.99 14.09
C LEU A 168 -30.98 -14.49 13.99
N GLU A 169 -29.71 -14.90 13.88
CA GLU A 169 -29.33 -16.31 13.92
C GLU A 169 -29.69 -16.98 15.23
N LYS A 170 -29.43 -16.31 16.36
CA LYS A 170 -29.81 -16.83 17.70
C LYS A 170 -31.32 -16.96 17.85
N LYS A 171 -32.12 -15.98 17.39
CA LYS A 171 -33.59 -16.04 17.41
C LYS A 171 -34.13 -17.19 16.56
N ASN A 172 -33.61 -17.38 15.35
CA ASN A 172 -33.97 -18.50 14.49
C ASN A 172 -33.64 -19.87 15.13
N GLN A 173 -32.53 -19.97 15.85
CA GLN A 173 -32.16 -21.19 16.58
C GLN A 173 -33.05 -21.41 17.82
N GLN A 174 -33.48 -20.35 18.49
CA GLN A 174 -34.33 -20.42 19.68
C GLN A 174 -35.78 -20.78 19.32
N GLU A 175 -36.32 -20.26 18.22
CA GLU A 175 -37.64 -20.64 17.67
C GLU A 175 -37.66 -22.11 17.19
N SER A 176 -36.55 -22.62 16.66
CA SER A 176 -36.40 -24.04 16.29
C SER A 176 -36.46 -25.01 17.48
N SER A 177 -36.31 -24.54 18.73
CA SER A 177 -36.27 -25.39 19.92
C SER A 177 -37.60 -25.49 20.69
N ASN A 178 -38.58 -24.64 20.37
CA ASN A 178 -39.89 -24.61 21.03
C ASN A 178 -41.10 -24.88 20.12
N GLU A 179 -40.90 -25.16 18.83
CA GLU A 179 -41.96 -25.65 17.96
C GLU A 179 -41.63 -27.05 17.42
N THR A 180 -42.55 -27.97 17.68
CA THR A 180 -42.71 -29.26 16.99
C THR A 180 -42.23 -29.20 15.54
N LEU A 181 -41.21 -30.01 15.23
CA LEU A 181 -40.76 -30.43 13.89
C LEU A 181 -41.70 -30.00 12.76
N LYS A 182 -41.44 -28.81 12.21
CA LYS A 182 -41.71 -28.49 10.82
C LYS A 182 -40.38 -28.13 10.19
N THR A 183 -39.80 -29.11 9.53
CA THR A 183 -38.70 -28.98 8.59
C THR A 183 -39.01 -27.83 7.63
N MET A 184 -38.45 -26.65 7.86
CA MET A 184 -38.35 -25.65 6.80
C MET A 184 -37.14 -26.05 5.97
N GLU A 185 -37.40 -26.83 4.92
CA GLU A 185 -36.48 -26.97 3.79
C GLU A 185 -36.01 -25.57 3.36
N CYS A 186 -34.70 -25.35 3.35
CA CYS A 186 -34.10 -24.17 2.72
C CYS A 186 -34.39 -24.26 1.22
N LYS A 187 -35.56 -23.78 0.78
CA LYS A 187 -35.92 -23.72 -0.63
C LYS A 187 -34.91 -22.80 -1.31
N LEU A 188 -34.05 -23.39 -2.14
CA LEU A 188 -33.20 -22.67 -3.10
C LEU A 188 -34.07 -21.61 -3.78
N LYS A 189 -33.62 -20.34 -3.84
CA LYS A 189 -34.34 -19.31 -4.60
C LYS A 189 -34.42 -19.79 -6.05
N LYS A 190 -35.65 -19.99 -6.54
CA LYS A 190 -35.93 -20.53 -7.88
C LYS A 190 -36.39 -19.46 -8.86
N GLU A 191 -36.55 -18.21 -8.43
CA GLU A 191 -37.11 -17.14 -9.25
C GLU A 191 -36.17 -15.93 -9.23
N MET A 192 -35.99 -15.30 -10.38
CA MET A 192 -35.24 -14.06 -10.53
C MET A 192 -35.75 -13.30 -11.75
N SER A 193 -36.13 -12.03 -11.56
CA SER A 193 -36.57 -11.18 -12.66
C SER A 193 -35.41 -10.84 -13.61
N VAL A 194 -35.75 -10.49 -14.85
CA VAL A 194 -34.77 -10.00 -15.84
C VAL A 194 -34.07 -8.74 -15.33
N GLU A 195 -34.78 -7.85 -14.66
CA GLU A 195 -34.25 -6.61 -14.08
C GLU A 195 -33.25 -6.87 -12.95
N ASP A 196 -33.54 -7.83 -12.07
CA ASP A 196 -32.62 -8.23 -11.00
C ASP A 196 -31.35 -8.86 -11.59
N PHE A 197 -31.50 -9.67 -12.65
CA PHE A 197 -30.37 -10.25 -13.36
C PHE A 197 -29.49 -9.18 -14.03
N LYS A 198 -30.08 -8.17 -14.68
CA LYS A 198 -29.35 -7.02 -15.25
C LYS A 198 -28.52 -6.29 -14.21
N THR A 199 -29.04 -6.17 -12.98
CA THR A 199 -28.30 -5.56 -11.87
C THR A 199 -27.02 -6.36 -11.56
N ILE A 200 -27.08 -7.70 -11.59
CA ILE A 200 -25.90 -8.56 -11.41
C ILE A 200 -24.91 -8.39 -12.57
N VAL A 201 -25.39 -8.30 -13.82
CA VAL A 201 -24.54 -8.04 -15.00
C VAL A 201 -23.81 -6.71 -14.87
N ARG A 202 -24.51 -5.64 -14.50
CA ARG A 202 -23.93 -4.31 -14.32
C ARG A 202 -22.88 -4.27 -13.21
N GLU A 203 -23.14 -4.95 -12.09
CA GLU A 203 -22.17 -5.10 -11.01
C GLU A 203 -20.87 -5.72 -11.52
N VAL A 204 -20.97 -6.81 -12.30
CA VAL A 204 -19.78 -7.49 -12.84
C VAL A 204 -19.06 -6.61 -13.87
N ILE A 205 -19.76 -5.92 -14.76
CA ILE A 205 -19.14 -5.02 -15.75
C ILE A 205 -18.37 -3.88 -15.05
N ASN A 206 -18.94 -3.29 -13.99
CA ASN A 206 -18.31 -2.20 -13.24
C ASN A 206 -17.02 -2.62 -12.51
N GLU A 207 -16.78 -3.92 -12.29
CA GLU A 207 -15.51 -4.42 -11.75
C GLU A 207 -14.34 -4.24 -12.75
N TYR A 208 -14.61 -4.15 -14.06
CA TYR A 208 -13.61 -3.97 -15.13
C TYR A 208 -13.44 -2.47 -15.48
N LYS A 209 -12.65 -1.74 -14.66
CA LYS A 209 -12.53 -0.27 -14.70
C LYS A 209 -11.84 0.36 -15.92
N SER A 210 -11.21 -0.39 -16.84
CA SER A 210 -10.36 0.17 -17.91
C SER A 210 -10.95 0.17 -19.34
N GLU A 211 -12.08 -0.49 -19.60
CA GLU A 211 -12.65 -0.68 -20.96
C GLU A 211 -14.15 -0.32 -21.04
N THR A 212 -14.57 0.64 -20.21
CA THR A 212 -15.97 0.96 -19.91
C THR A 212 -16.81 1.48 -21.09
N VAL A 213 -16.22 1.95 -22.18
CA VAL A 213 -16.98 2.56 -23.29
C VAL A 213 -17.63 1.52 -24.21
N ASN A 214 -17.09 0.29 -24.31
CA ASN A 214 -17.64 -0.77 -25.18
C ASN A 214 -18.53 -1.78 -24.43
N LEU A 215 -18.27 -1.99 -23.13
CA LEU A 215 -18.93 -3.04 -22.33
C LEU A 215 -20.37 -2.68 -21.87
N ILE A 216 -20.69 -1.40 -21.72
CA ILE A 216 -22.06 -0.96 -21.38
C ILE A 216 -23.03 -1.25 -22.54
N GLN A 217 -22.57 -1.13 -23.79
CA GLN A 217 -23.35 -1.48 -24.98
C GLN A 217 -23.72 -2.99 -25.00
N GLN A 218 -22.84 -3.82 -24.44
CA GLN A 218 -23.00 -5.28 -24.35
C GLN A 218 -23.85 -5.75 -23.16
N GLU A 219 -24.32 -4.87 -22.27
CA GLU A 219 -25.17 -5.25 -21.11
C GLU A 219 -26.42 -6.00 -21.56
N ASN A 220 -27.09 -5.50 -22.60
CA ASN A 220 -28.31 -6.12 -23.13
C ASN A 220 -28.02 -7.42 -23.88
N GLU A 221 -26.91 -7.50 -24.62
CA GLU A 221 -26.50 -8.69 -25.36
C GLU A 221 -26.14 -9.83 -24.40
N LEU A 222 -25.31 -9.55 -23.39
CA LEU A 222 -24.95 -10.50 -22.34
C LEU A 222 -26.16 -10.95 -21.55
N THR A 223 -27.10 -10.03 -21.27
CA THR A 223 -28.36 -10.38 -20.62
C THR A 223 -29.17 -11.35 -21.47
N ASN A 224 -29.37 -11.04 -22.76
CA ASN A 224 -30.15 -11.87 -23.66
C ASN A 224 -29.51 -13.24 -23.95
N GLU A 225 -28.18 -13.34 -23.91
CA GLU A 225 -27.48 -14.62 -24.11
C GLU A 225 -27.45 -15.48 -22.85
N ILE A 226 -27.17 -14.88 -21.69
CA ILE A 226 -26.93 -15.64 -20.46
C ILE A 226 -28.24 -15.95 -19.75
N TYR A 227 -29.18 -15.01 -19.68
CA TYR A 227 -30.43 -15.19 -18.92
C TYR A 227 -31.21 -16.46 -19.32
N PRO A 228 -31.44 -16.76 -20.63
CA PRO A 228 -32.19 -17.94 -21.04
C PRO A 228 -31.51 -19.27 -20.72
N LEU A 229 -30.19 -19.28 -20.44
CA LEU A 229 -29.46 -20.49 -20.03
C LEU A 229 -29.78 -20.85 -18.58
N PHE A 230 -30.21 -19.88 -17.78
CA PHE A 230 -30.51 -20.07 -16.36
C PHE A 230 -32.01 -20.10 -16.08
N PHE A 231 -32.77 -19.21 -16.74
CA PHE A 231 -34.18 -18.99 -16.45
C PHE A 231 -35.06 -19.29 -17.66
N ASN A 232 -36.29 -19.70 -17.38
CA ASN A 232 -37.34 -19.91 -18.38
C ASN A 232 -38.12 -18.60 -18.63
N GLU A 233 -39.06 -18.62 -19.57
CA GLU A 233 -39.93 -17.48 -19.88
C GLU A 233 -40.79 -17.03 -18.68
N ASN A 234 -40.98 -17.90 -17.69
CA ASN A 234 -41.68 -17.60 -16.43
C ASN A 234 -40.76 -17.04 -15.33
N GLU A 235 -39.51 -16.66 -15.65
CA GLU A 235 -38.51 -16.17 -14.68
C GLU A 235 -38.07 -17.21 -13.63
N GLU A 236 -38.44 -18.47 -13.86
CA GLU A 236 -38.08 -19.62 -13.02
C GLU A 236 -36.77 -20.25 -13.48
N LEU A 237 -35.95 -20.65 -12.52
CA LEU A 237 -34.68 -21.34 -12.73
C LEU A 237 -34.95 -22.71 -13.33
N ARG A 238 -34.22 -23.03 -14.40
CA ARG A 238 -34.27 -24.33 -15.07
C ARG A 238 -33.93 -25.47 -14.12
N ASN A 239 -34.72 -26.55 -14.20
CA ASN A 239 -34.54 -27.72 -13.34
C ASN A 239 -33.19 -28.41 -13.56
N GLU A 240 -32.59 -28.30 -14.76
CA GLU A 240 -31.28 -28.90 -15.07
C GLU A 240 -30.10 -28.25 -14.31
N ILE A 241 -30.34 -27.14 -13.61
CA ILE A 241 -29.33 -26.37 -12.88
C ILE A 241 -29.26 -26.79 -11.42
N ILE A 242 -30.26 -27.50 -10.90
CA ILE A 242 -30.30 -27.95 -9.52
C ILE A 242 -29.89 -29.43 -9.50
N ASP A 243 -28.77 -29.73 -8.84
CA ASP A 243 -28.20 -31.08 -8.69
C ASP A 243 -27.95 -31.34 -7.20
N ASP A 244 -28.75 -32.23 -6.59
CA ASP A 244 -28.65 -32.63 -5.17
C ASP A 244 -28.45 -31.47 -4.18
N GLU A 245 -29.38 -30.49 -4.21
CA GLU A 245 -29.36 -29.27 -3.36
C GLU A 245 -28.25 -28.26 -3.66
N GLU A 246 -27.44 -28.47 -4.70
CA GLU A 246 -26.43 -27.52 -5.17
C GLU A 246 -26.81 -26.95 -6.54
N TYR A 247 -26.42 -25.71 -6.82
CA TYR A 247 -26.53 -25.14 -8.16
C TYR A 247 -25.34 -25.56 -9.02
N ARG A 248 -25.61 -26.07 -10.22
CA ARG A 248 -24.63 -26.44 -11.22
C ARG A 248 -24.68 -25.47 -12.39
N CYS A 249 -23.60 -24.71 -12.56
CA CYS A 249 -23.53 -23.71 -13.64
C CYS A 249 -23.45 -24.38 -15.02
N PRO A 250 -24.37 -24.11 -15.97
CA PRO A 250 -24.31 -24.66 -17.33
C PRO A 250 -23.07 -24.24 -18.11
N LEU A 251 -22.58 -23.02 -17.89
CA LEU A 251 -21.42 -22.45 -18.59
C LEU A 251 -20.09 -22.94 -18.03
N THR A 252 -19.93 -22.90 -16.70
CA THR A 252 -18.63 -23.24 -16.05
C THR A 252 -18.55 -24.68 -15.56
N LYS A 253 -19.68 -25.39 -15.52
CA LYS A 253 -19.85 -26.74 -14.93
C LYS A 253 -19.47 -26.84 -13.43
N LYS A 254 -19.21 -25.71 -12.77
CA LYS A 254 -18.89 -25.63 -11.33
C LYS A 254 -20.16 -25.79 -10.47
N LYS A 255 -20.00 -26.39 -9.29
CA LYS A 255 -21.06 -26.58 -8.29
C LYS A 255 -21.02 -25.49 -7.21
N TYR A 256 -22.19 -25.07 -6.74
CA TYR A 256 -22.38 -23.99 -5.78
C TYR A 256 -23.40 -24.38 -4.72
N LYS A 257 -22.97 -24.45 -3.46
CA LYS A 257 -23.78 -25.02 -2.37
C LYS A 257 -25.05 -24.24 -2.01
N LYS A 258 -25.04 -22.90 -2.07
CA LYS A 258 -26.17 -22.07 -1.56
C LYS A 258 -26.40 -20.74 -2.26
N SER A 259 -25.47 -20.25 -3.09
CA SER A 259 -25.53 -18.89 -3.64
C SER A 259 -25.74 -18.89 -5.15
N LEU A 260 -27.00 -18.70 -5.57
CA LEU A 260 -27.38 -18.45 -6.96
C LEU A 260 -26.62 -17.23 -7.50
N ARG A 261 -26.54 -16.15 -6.72
CA ARG A 261 -25.85 -14.91 -7.11
C ARG A 261 -24.36 -15.12 -7.40
N SER A 262 -23.66 -15.92 -6.60
CA SER A 262 -22.24 -16.24 -6.84
C SER A 262 -22.04 -17.06 -8.12
N MET A 263 -22.95 -18.00 -8.38
CA MET A 263 -22.95 -18.77 -9.62
C MET A 263 -23.12 -17.85 -10.83
N LEU A 264 -24.11 -16.97 -10.80
CA LEU A 264 -24.40 -16.04 -11.89
C LEU A 264 -23.24 -15.07 -12.13
N LYS A 265 -22.64 -14.48 -11.09
CA LYS A 265 -21.45 -13.61 -11.24
C LYS A 265 -20.30 -14.31 -11.95
N ASN A 266 -19.98 -15.55 -11.57
CA ASN A 266 -18.89 -16.30 -12.21
C ASN A 266 -19.24 -16.71 -13.64
N ALA A 267 -20.50 -17.03 -13.92
CA ALA A 267 -20.97 -17.31 -15.28
C ALA A 267 -20.80 -16.10 -16.20
N ILE A 268 -21.19 -14.91 -15.72
CA ILE A 268 -21.05 -13.63 -16.43
C ILE A 268 -19.56 -13.30 -16.67
N ARG A 269 -18.70 -13.41 -15.65
CA ARG A 269 -17.24 -13.20 -15.80
C ARG A 269 -16.62 -14.11 -16.86
N THR A 270 -16.96 -15.41 -16.82
CA THR A 270 -16.43 -16.39 -17.77
C THR A 270 -16.82 -16.06 -19.22
N LYS A 271 -18.06 -15.59 -19.43
CA LYS A 271 -18.54 -15.21 -20.75
C LYS A 271 -17.93 -13.90 -21.23
N LEU A 272 -17.77 -12.91 -20.33
CA LEU A 272 -17.06 -11.66 -20.61
C LEU A 272 -15.61 -11.90 -21.04
N GLU A 273 -14.89 -12.77 -20.33
CA GLU A 273 -13.51 -13.16 -20.69
C GLU A 273 -13.44 -13.81 -22.08
N GLN A 274 -14.42 -14.64 -22.46
CA GLN A 274 -14.47 -15.22 -23.81
C GLN A 274 -14.71 -14.16 -24.89
N VAL A 275 -15.58 -13.18 -24.63
CA VAL A 275 -15.84 -12.08 -25.56
C VAL A 275 -14.59 -11.23 -25.75
N LEU A 276 -13.91 -10.84 -24.66
CA LEU A 276 -12.67 -10.06 -24.72
C LEU A 276 -11.56 -10.80 -25.49
N ASN A 277 -11.33 -12.08 -25.20
CA ASN A 277 -10.31 -12.87 -25.89
C ASN A 277 -10.62 -13.08 -27.38
N SER A 278 -11.89 -13.14 -27.77
CA SER A 278 -12.29 -13.27 -29.19
C SER A 278 -12.07 -11.98 -30.00
N VAL A 279 -12.09 -10.81 -29.35
CA VAL A 279 -11.82 -9.52 -29.99
C VAL A 279 -10.32 -9.38 -30.29
N ASP A 280 -9.43 -9.80 -29.39
CA ASP A 280 -7.97 -9.74 -29.60
C ASP A 280 -7.48 -10.66 -30.74
N GLU A 281 -8.08 -11.84 -30.92
CA GLU A 281 -7.73 -12.73 -32.04
C GLU A 281 -8.11 -12.14 -33.42
N THR A 282 -9.18 -11.34 -33.50
CA THR A 282 -9.60 -10.70 -34.76
C THR A 282 -8.75 -9.50 -35.16
N VAL A 283 -8.08 -8.85 -34.21
CA VAL A 283 -7.15 -7.74 -34.48
C VAL A 283 -5.84 -8.28 -35.08
N LEU A 284 -5.33 -9.40 -34.55
CA LEU A 284 -4.11 -10.05 -35.06
C LEU A 284 -4.29 -10.70 -36.45
N ALA A 285 -5.50 -11.19 -36.77
CA ALA A 285 -5.79 -11.74 -38.09
C ALA A 285 -5.85 -10.66 -39.20
N ASN A 286 -6.25 -9.43 -38.87
CA ASN A 286 -6.38 -8.34 -39.84
C ASN A 286 -5.06 -7.59 -40.11
N ASP A 287 -4.10 -7.62 -39.18
CA ASP A 287 -2.74 -7.08 -39.42
C ASP A 287 -1.86 -8.05 -40.24
N SER A 288 -2.26 -9.32 -40.39
CA SER A 288 -1.52 -10.32 -41.16
C SER A 288 -1.84 -10.32 -42.66
N SER A 289 -2.74 -9.43 -43.13
CA SER A 289 -3.17 -9.33 -44.54
C SER A 289 -2.98 -7.94 -45.15
N ARG A 290 -2.02 -7.15 -44.66
CA ARG A 290 -1.57 -5.91 -45.32
C ARG A 290 -0.09 -5.94 -45.66
#